data_AF-A0A3D1T1V4-F1
#
_entry.id   AF-A0A3D1T1V4-F1
#
_cell.length_a   1.000
_cell.length_b   1.000
_cell.length_c   1.000
_cell.angle_alpha   90.00
_cell.angle_beta   90.00
_cell.angle_gamma   90.00
#
_symmetry.space_group_name_H-M   'P 1'
#
loop_
_entity.id
_entity.type
_entity.pdbx_description
1 polymer ?
#
loop_
_entity_poly.entity_id
_entity_poly.type
_entity_poly.pdbx_seq_one_letter_code
_entity_poly.pdbx_strand_id
1 'polypeptide(L)'
;MLVTLAKFEIKNLIRDKMTLMMLLWPLALGAIGKYLISSGVLEGQAVSVTAMILSLITGFAYGAMSGFSLLDDRDDQVFASIQISPVSLALYVWFKIVFAYVLAVFAGYFMLWIVGAAAMTVPETFLVAALSALQVPIVALLVNAFA
;
A
#
# COMPACT_ATOMS: atom_id res chain seq x y z
N MET A 1 -2.85 -14.49 -18.48
CA MET A 1 -4.00 -13.86 -17.78
C MET A 1 -3.53 -12.98 -16.63
N LEU A 2 -2.95 -13.54 -15.56
CA LEU A 2 -2.47 -12.76 -14.40
C LEU A 2 -1.40 -11.71 -14.77
N VAL A 3 -0.45 -12.05 -15.64
CA VAL A 3 0.56 -11.10 -16.13
C VAL A 3 -0.09 -9.95 -16.91
N THR A 4 -1.16 -10.22 -17.65
CA THR A 4 -1.92 -9.20 -18.40
C THR A 4 -2.64 -8.26 -17.44
N LEU A 5 -3.27 -8.80 -16.39
CA LEU A 5 -3.90 -8.02 -15.32
C LEU A 5 -2.87 -7.16 -14.58
N ALA A 6 -1.70 -7.72 -14.25
CA ALA A 6 -0.63 -6.97 -13.59
C ALA A 6 -0.12 -5.81 -14.46
N LYS A 7 0.08 -6.05 -15.77
CA LYS A 7 0.45 -4.97 -16.72
C LYS A 7 -0.62 -3.90 -16.81
N PHE A 8 -1.90 -4.29 -16.79
CA PHE A 8 -3.03 -3.36 -16.80
C PHE A 8 -3.04 -2.51 -15.52
N GLU A 9 -2.90 -3.12 -14.34
CA GLU A 9 -2.86 -2.39 -13.07
C GLU A 9 -1.67 -1.44 -12.99
N ILE A 10 -0.47 -1.88 -13.36
CA ILE A 10 0.72 -0.99 -13.40
C ILE A 10 0.46 0.20 -14.33
N LYS A 11 -0.15 -0.03 -15.49
CA LYS A 11 -0.47 1.04 -16.43
C LYS A 11 -1.51 2.01 -15.86
N ASN A 12 -2.56 1.52 -15.20
CA ASN A 12 -3.56 2.36 -14.55
C ASN A 12 -2.95 3.18 -13.41
N LEU A 13 -2.12 2.55 -12.59
CA LEU A 13 -1.43 3.17 -11.45
C LEU A 13 -0.55 4.34 -11.89
N ILE A 14 0.17 4.18 -13.01
CA ILE A 14 1.02 5.23 -13.57
C ILE A 14 0.20 6.31 -14.29
N ARG A 15 -0.94 5.95 -14.89
CA ARG A 15 -1.78 6.87 -15.66
C ARG A 15 -2.55 7.82 -14.75
N ASP A 16 -2.98 7.36 -13.58
CA ASP A 16 -3.69 8.20 -12.62
C ASP A 16 -2.73 8.89 -11.65
N LYS A 17 -2.74 10.23 -11.70
CA LYS A 17 -1.91 11.09 -10.85
C LYS A 17 -2.25 10.91 -9.36
N MET A 18 -3.51 10.66 -9.02
CA MET A 18 -3.93 10.46 -7.63
C MET A 18 -3.33 9.17 -7.08
N THR A 19 -3.52 8.07 -7.81
CA THR A 19 -2.96 6.76 -7.44
C THR A 19 -1.42 6.79 -7.36
N LEU A 20 -0.74 7.46 -8.30
CA LEU A 20 0.71 7.61 -8.26
C LEU A 20 1.20 8.43 -7.05
N MET A 21 0.46 9.48 -6.66
CA MET A 21 0.75 10.21 -5.42
C MET A 21 0.58 9.32 -4.19
N MET A 22 -0.49 8.53 -4.10
CA MET A 22 -0.71 7.59 -2.99
C MET A 22 0.39 6.53 -2.90
N LEU A 23 0.96 6.11 -4.04
CA LEU A 23 2.10 5.18 -4.09
C LEU A 23 3.39 5.80 -3.52
N LEU A 24 3.68 7.04 -3.90
CA LEU A 24 4.94 7.71 -3.52
C LEU A 24 4.88 8.35 -2.13
N TRP A 25 3.68 8.65 -1.63
CA TRP A 25 3.47 9.35 -0.38
C TRP A 25 4.12 8.68 0.84
N PRO A 26 4.01 7.35 1.04
CA PRO A 26 4.68 6.67 2.16
C PRO A 26 6.21 6.78 2.12
N LEU A 27 6.82 6.85 0.93
CA LEU A 27 8.26 7.07 0.80
C LEU A 27 8.65 8.50 1.17
N ALA A 28 7.83 9.49 0.81
CA ALA A 28 8.00 10.87 1.24
C ALA A 28 7.90 11.00 2.78
N LEU A 29 6.95 10.29 3.40
CA LEU A 29 6.86 10.21 4.87
C LEU A 29 8.12 9.58 5.49
N GLY A 30 8.70 8.57 4.86
CA GLY A 30 9.98 8.00 5.29
C GLY A 30 11.13 9.02 5.27
N ALA A 31 11.20 9.85 4.22
CA ALA A 31 12.19 10.92 4.13
C ALA A 31 12.00 11.99 5.22
N ILE A 32 10.74 12.36 5.50
CA ILE A 32 10.40 13.28 6.61
C ILE A 32 10.78 12.66 7.95
N GLY A 33 10.48 11.38 8.17
CA GLY A 33 10.86 10.65 9.39
C GLY A 33 12.37 10.66 9.61
N LYS A 34 13.16 10.38 8.56
CA LYS A 34 14.61 10.47 8.61
C LYS A 34 15.09 11.87 8.97
N TYR A 35 14.50 12.90 8.37
CA TYR A 35 14.83 14.29 8.67
C TYR A 35 14.60 14.62 10.15
N LEU A 36 13.44 14.25 10.70
CA LEU A 36 13.10 14.48 12.12
C LEU A 36 14.02 13.75 13.10
N ILE A 37 14.52 12.57 12.75
CA ILE A 37 15.51 11.85 13.54
C ILE A 37 16.86 12.58 13.47
N SER A 38 17.28 12.98 12.26
CA SER A 38 18.57 13.65 12.06
C SER A 38 18.65 15.06 12.67
N SER A 39 17.52 15.73 12.85
CA SER A 39 17.44 17.06 13.46
C SER A 39 17.43 17.04 14.99
N GLY A 40 17.45 15.86 15.62
CA GLY A 40 17.39 15.72 17.08
C GLY A 40 16.01 16.00 17.67
N VAL A 41 14.96 16.13 16.84
CA VAL A 41 13.59 16.32 17.32
C VAL A 41 13.02 15.02 17.91
N LEU A 42 13.43 13.87 17.35
CA LEU A 42 13.04 12.55 17.84
C LEU A 42 14.24 11.86 18.50
N GLU A 43 14.12 11.59 19.80
CA GLU A 43 15.17 10.92 20.59
C GLU A 43 14.64 9.68 21.32
N GLY A 44 15.57 8.77 21.63
CA GLY A 44 15.29 7.56 22.40
C GLY A 44 14.19 6.69 21.78
N GLN A 45 13.20 6.29 22.58
CA GLN A 45 12.11 5.41 22.14
C GLN A 45 11.18 6.05 21.10
N ALA A 46 11.13 7.39 21.01
CA ALA A 46 10.27 8.09 20.05
C ALA A 46 10.63 7.75 18.60
N VAL A 47 11.90 7.45 18.34
CA VAL A 47 12.41 7.05 17.01
C VAL A 47 11.76 5.74 16.54
N SER A 48 11.78 4.71 17.38
CA SER A 48 11.20 3.40 17.06
C SER A 48 9.67 3.44 16.95
N VAL A 49 9.01 4.21 17.84
CA VAL A 49 7.55 4.39 17.79
C VAL A 49 7.13 5.10 16.50
N THR A 50 7.87 6.15 16.11
CA THR A 50 7.60 6.88 14.86
C THR A 50 7.73 5.94 13.66
N ALA A 51 8.80 5.14 13.59
CA ALA A 51 9.00 4.19 12.50
C ALA A 51 7.87 3.15 12.40
N MET A 52 7.40 2.62 13.53
CA MET A 52 6.25 1.72 13.57
C MET A 52 4.97 2.40 13.06
N ILE A 53 4.67 3.61 13.52
CA ILE A 53 3.49 4.37 13.07
C ILE A 53 3.55 4.64 11.57
N LEU A 54 4.70 5.05 11.05
CA LEU A 54 4.89 5.26 9.61
C LEU A 54 4.68 3.97 8.80
N SER A 55 5.11 2.82 9.33
CA SER A 55 4.88 1.52 8.69
C SER A 55 3.39 1.17 8.65
N LEU A 56 2.66 1.43 9.73
CA LEU A 56 1.21 1.23 9.78
C LEU A 56 0.48 2.19 8.83
N ILE A 57 0.86 3.46 8.78
CA ILE A 57 0.27 4.43 7.84
C ILE A 57 0.52 4.00 6.39
N THR A 58 1.69 3.42 6.11
CA THR A 58 2.01 2.88 4.78
C THR A 58 1.02 1.79 4.39
N GLY A 59 0.86 0.75 5.21
CA GLY A 59 -0.11 -0.33 4.92
C GLY A 59 -1.56 0.18 4.80
N PHE A 60 -1.96 1.13 5.64
CA PHE A 60 -3.27 1.75 5.58
C PHE A 60 -3.50 2.50 4.25
N ALA A 61 -2.52 3.30 3.81
CA ALA A 61 -2.61 4.08 2.57
C ALA A 61 -2.81 3.18 1.33
N TYR A 62 -2.10 2.06 1.26
CA TYR A 62 -2.28 1.07 0.18
C TYR A 62 -3.62 0.33 0.25
N GLY A 63 -4.11 0.08 1.46
CA GLY A 63 -5.47 -0.44 1.67
C GLY A 63 -6.53 0.53 1.14
N ALA A 64 -6.41 1.81 1.49
CA ALA A 64 -7.30 2.86 1.00
C ALA A 64 -7.21 3.01 -0.52
N MET A 65 -6.00 3.00 -1.09
CA MET A 65 -5.77 3.05 -2.54
C MET A 65 -6.48 1.91 -3.27
N SER A 66 -6.33 0.66 -2.79
CA SER A 66 -7.06 -0.47 -3.36
C SER A 66 -8.57 -0.35 -3.17
N GLY A 67 -9.01 0.20 -2.03
CA GLY A 67 -10.41 0.44 -1.73
C GLY A 67 -11.05 1.41 -2.72
N PHE A 68 -10.45 2.59 -2.90
CA PHE A 68 -10.92 3.59 -3.87
C PHE A 68 -10.81 3.09 -5.31
N SER A 69 -9.76 2.35 -5.66
CA SER A 69 -9.64 1.80 -7.01
C SER A 69 -10.74 0.77 -7.33
N LEU A 70 -11.17 -0.03 -6.34
CA LEU A 70 -12.31 -0.94 -6.49
C LEU A 70 -13.66 -0.20 -6.54
N LEU A 71 -13.76 0.91 -5.81
CA LEU A 71 -14.93 1.78 -5.81
C LEU A 71 -15.10 2.43 -7.20
N ASP A 72 -14.03 2.96 -7.77
CA ASP A 72 -14.03 3.54 -9.12
C ASP A 72 -14.42 2.49 -10.16
N ASP A 73 -13.86 1.28 -10.10
CA ASP A 73 -14.23 0.19 -11.02
C ASP A 73 -15.73 -0.18 -10.92
N ARG A 74 -16.28 -0.13 -9.72
CA ARG A 74 -17.71 -0.40 -9.47
C ARG A 74 -18.57 0.68 -10.11
N ASP A 75 -18.19 1.94 -9.93
CA ASP A 75 -18.91 3.09 -10.46
C ASP A 75 -18.84 3.15 -11.99
N ASP A 76 -17.68 2.79 -12.57
CA ASP A 76 -17.44 2.69 -14.02
C ASP A 76 -18.02 1.42 -14.68
N GLN A 77 -18.83 0.63 -13.95
CA GLN A 77 -19.45 -0.61 -14.45
C GLN A 77 -18.44 -1.67 -14.96
N VAL A 78 -17.19 -1.62 -14.48
CA VAL A 78 -16.17 -2.63 -14.80
C VAL A 78 -16.60 -4.00 -14.28
N PHE A 79 -17.28 -4.06 -13.12
CA PHE A 79 -17.76 -5.32 -12.55
C PHE A 79 -18.78 -6.01 -13.46
N ALA A 80 -19.70 -5.26 -14.07
CA ALA A 80 -20.65 -5.79 -15.05
C ALA A 80 -19.93 -6.32 -16.30
N SER A 81 -18.90 -5.60 -16.75
CA SER A 81 -18.06 -6.03 -17.88
C SER A 81 -17.25 -7.30 -17.58
N ILE A 82 -16.84 -7.50 -16.32
CA ILE A 82 -16.13 -8.71 -15.89
C ILE A 82 -17.05 -9.92 -15.85
N GLN A 83 -18.33 -9.75 -15.50
CA GLN A 83 -19.30 -10.86 -15.43
C GLN A 83 -19.52 -11.55 -16.78
N ILE A 84 -19.34 -10.84 -17.90
CA ILE A 84 -19.43 -11.40 -19.26
C ILE A 84 -18.06 -11.90 -19.79
N SER A 85 -17.00 -11.76 -18.99
CA SER A 85 -15.66 -12.22 -19.31
C SER A 85 -15.40 -13.64 -18.76
N PRO A 86 -14.35 -14.35 -19.21
CA PRO A 86 -14.00 -15.66 -18.64
C PRO A 86 -13.37 -15.57 -17.23
N VAL A 87 -13.25 -14.37 -16.65
CA VAL A 87 -12.65 -14.12 -15.33
C VAL A 87 -13.74 -13.92 -14.28
N SER A 88 -13.62 -14.57 -13.13
CA SER A 88 -14.56 -14.37 -12.04
C SER A 88 -14.34 -13.02 -11.35
N LEU A 89 -15.43 -12.37 -10.94
CA LEU A 89 -15.37 -11.10 -10.20
C LEU A 89 -14.55 -11.22 -8.91
N ALA A 90 -14.71 -12.33 -8.19
CA ALA A 90 -13.95 -12.59 -6.96
C ALA A 90 -12.44 -12.64 -7.22
N LEU A 91 -12.00 -13.29 -8.31
CA LEU A 91 -10.58 -13.34 -8.67
C LEU A 91 -10.04 -11.95 -8.99
N TYR A 92 -10.83 -11.11 -9.67
CA TYR A 92 -10.44 -9.73 -9.98
C TYR A 92 -10.28 -8.87 -8.71
N VAL A 93 -11.25 -8.92 -7.80
CA VAL A 93 -11.20 -8.17 -6.52
C VAL A 93 -10.00 -8.62 -5.69
N TRP A 94 -9.81 -9.92 -5.50
CA TRP A 94 -8.65 -10.44 -4.78
C TRP A 94 -7.33 -10.11 -5.45
N PHE A 95 -7.29 -10.10 -6.79
CA PHE A 95 -6.11 -9.71 -7.53
C PHE A 95 -5.70 -8.27 -7.20
N LYS A 96 -6.65 -7.31 -7.21
CA LYS A 96 -6.37 -5.91 -6.84
C LYS A 96 -5.86 -5.78 -5.40
N ILE A 97 -6.52 -6.45 -4.46
CA ILE A 97 -6.14 -6.42 -3.05
C ILE A 97 -4.75 -7.00 -2.83
N VAL A 98 -4.44 -8.16 -3.43
CA VAL A 98 -3.13 -8.81 -3.32
C VAL A 98 -2.06 -7.96 -4.01
N PHE A 99 -2.37 -7.35 -5.14
CA PHE A 99 -1.46 -6.45 -5.83
C PHE A 99 -1.10 -5.23 -4.96
N ALA A 100 -2.10 -4.59 -4.34
CA ALA A 100 -1.87 -3.49 -3.41
C ALA A 100 -1.11 -3.93 -2.15
N TYR A 101 -1.38 -5.13 -1.63
CA TYR A 101 -0.63 -5.71 -0.52
C TYR A 101 0.85 -5.85 -0.86
N VAL A 102 1.18 -6.43 -2.01
CA VAL A 102 2.58 -6.59 -2.46
C VAL A 102 3.29 -5.24 -2.56
N LEU A 103 2.62 -4.23 -3.13
CA LEU A 103 3.17 -2.88 -3.19
C LEU A 103 3.36 -2.27 -1.80
N ALA A 104 2.43 -2.49 -0.87
CA ALA A 104 2.55 -2.03 0.51
C ALA A 104 3.75 -2.64 1.23
N VAL A 105 4.04 -3.94 1.01
CA VAL A 105 5.23 -4.59 1.57
C VAL A 105 6.50 -3.92 1.06
N PHE A 106 6.62 -3.69 -0.25
CA PHE A 106 7.80 -3.05 -0.81
C PHE A 106 7.95 -1.60 -0.33
N ALA A 107 6.86 -0.83 -0.32
CA ALA A 107 6.87 0.55 0.14
C ALA A 107 7.23 0.64 1.64
N GLY A 108 6.66 -0.24 2.48
CA GLY A 108 6.98 -0.32 3.90
C GLY A 108 8.44 -0.68 4.14
N TYR A 109 8.98 -1.62 3.38
CA TYR A 109 10.39 -1.99 3.44
C TYR A 109 11.32 -0.81 3.09
N PHE A 110 11.08 -0.15 1.96
CA PHE A 110 11.89 1.01 1.56
C PHE A 110 11.74 2.19 2.52
N MET A 111 10.53 2.42 3.04
CA MET A 111 10.27 3.47 4.04
C MET A 111 11.07 3.21 5.31
N LEU A 112 10.99 2.00 5.90
CA LEU A 112 11.76 1.63 7.09
C LEU A 112 13.26 1.72 6.86
N TRP A 113 13.72 1.29 5.67
CA TRP A 113 15.11 1.41 5.27
C TRP A 113 15.59 2.86 5.15
N ILE A 114 14.78 3.76 4.58
CA ILE A 114 15.08 5.20 4.49
C ILE A 114 15.18 5.82 5.89
N VAL A 115 14.20 5.52 6.75
CA VAL A 115 14.12 6.07 8.12
C VAL A 115 15.33 5.61 8.95
N GLY A 116 15.75 4.35 8.83
CA GLY A 116 16.94 3.82 9.54
C GLY A 116 16.80 3.84 11.07
N ALA A 117 15.57 3.95 11.58
CA ALA A 117 15.25 4.16 13.00
C ALA A 117 15.43 2.92 13.89
N ALA A 118 15.39 1.73 13.30
CA ALA A 118 15.43 0.48 14.04
C ALA A 118 16.65 -0.31 13.57
N ALA A 119 17.47 -0.76 14.52
CA ALA A 119 18.60 -1.66 14.27
C ALA A 119 18.08 -3.06 13.91
N MET A 120 17.36 -3.16 12.80
CA MET A 120 16.73 -4.37 12.29
C MET A 120 17.57 -4.92 11.16
N THR A 121 17.68 -6.24 11.11
CA THR A 121 18.24 -6.94 9.98
C THR A 121 17.30 -6.84 8.77
N VAL A 122 17.84 -7.10 7.58
CA VAL A 122 17.06 -7.09 6.33
C VAL A 122 15.83 -8.02 6.39
N PRO A 123 15.94 -9.28 6.89
CA PRO A 123 14.77 -10.15 7.03
C PRO A 123 13.72 -9.62 8.01
N GLU A 124 14.13 -9.06 9.15
CA GLU A 124 13.20 -8.50 10.13
C GLU A 124 12.45 -7.30 9.58
N THR A 125 13.13 -6.44 8.81
CA THR A 125 12.52 -5.29 8.14
C THR A 125 11.45 -5.74 7.15
N PHE A 126 11.75 -6.78 6.36
CA PHE A 126 10.78 -7.36 5.42
C PHE A 126 9.58 -7.98 6.15
N LEU A 127 9.81 -8.72 7.23
CA LEU A 127 8.73 -9.33 8.03
C LEU A 127 7.81 -8.28 8.66
N VAL A 128 8.37 -7.18 9.19
CA VAL A 128 7.57 -6.08 9.75
C VAL A 128 6.79 -5.35 8.65
N ALA A 129 7.40 -5.12 7.49
CA ALA A 129 6.69 -4.54 6.35
C ALA A 129 5.53 -5.44 5.89
N ALA A 130 5.76 -6.75 5.77
CA ALA A 130 4.72 -7.72 5.43
C ALA A 130 3.60 -7.77 6.47
N LEU A 131 3.95 -7.81 7.75
CA LEU A 131 2.99 -7.83 8.87
C LEU A 131 2.14 -6.56 8.88
N SER A 132 2.75 -5.39 8.74
CA SER A 132 2.03 -4.11 8.71
C SER A 132 1.14 -3.96 7.47
N ALA A 133 1.48 -4.61 6.35
CA ALA A 133 0.66 -4.61 5.13
C ALA A 133 -0.59 -5.50 5.24
N LEU A 134 -0.71 -6.42 6.21
CA LEU A 134 -1.87 -7.30 6.35
C LEU A 134 -3.20 -6.56 6.62
N GLN A 135 -3.15 -5.27 6.97
CA GLN A 135 -4.34 -4.43 7.06
C GLN A 135 -4.93 -4.04 5.68
N VAL A 136 -4.17 -4.19 4.58
CA VAL A 136 -4.59 -3.78 3.22
C VAL A 136 -5.95 -4.39 2.82
N PRO A 137 -6.18 -5.71 2.95
CA PRO A 137 -7.49 -6.30 2.61
C PRO A 137 -8.63 -5.75 3.45
N ILE A 138 -8.40 -5.57 4.76
CA ILE A 138 -9.42 -5.08 5.68
C ILE A 138 -9.81 -3.66 5.29
N VAL A 139 -8.84 -2.77 5.10
CA VAL A 139 -9.10 -1.38 4.73
C VAL A 139 -9.76 -1.29 3.35
N ALA A 140 -9.30 -2.05 2.36
CA ALA A 140 -9.88 -2.04 1.02
C ALA A 140 -11.36 -2.47 1.01
N LEU A 141 -11.70 -3.52 1.75
CA LEU A 141 -13.06 -4.03 1.88
C LEU A 141 -13.95 -3.09 2.70
N LEU A 142 -13.42 -2.47 3.77
CA LEU A 142 -14.18 -1.49 4.55
C LEU A 142 -14.56 -0.27 3.71
N VAL A 143 -13.63 0.26 2.90
CA VAL A 143 -13.93 1.36 1.97
C VAL A 143 -15.09 0.99 1.03
N ASN A 144 -15.08 -0.22 0.47
CA ASN A 144 -16.13 -0.66 -0.45
C ASN A 144 -17.46 -0.99 0.23
N ALA A 145 -17.45 -1.37 1.51
CA ALA A 145 -18.64 -1.71 2.26
C ALA A 145 -19.41 -0.48 2.76
N PHE A 146 -18.72 0.64 2.97
CA PHE A 146 -19.29 1.87 3.55
C PHE A 146 -19.39 3.04 2.58
N ALA A 147 -18.86 2.92 1.35
CA ALA A 147 -19.03 3.88 0.26
C ALA A 147 -20.16 3.45 -0.68
#